data_AF-A0A350UHU0-F1
#
_entry.id   AF-A0A350UHU0-F1
#
_cell.length_a   1.000
_cell.length_b   1.000
_cell.length_c   1.000
_cell.angle_alpha   90.00
_cell.angle_beta   90.00
_cell.angle_gamma   90.00
#
_symmetry.space_group_name_H-M   'P 1'
#
loop_
_entity.id
_entity.type
_entity.pdbx_description
1 polymer ?
#
loop_
_entity_poly.entity_id
_entity_poly.type
_entity_poly.pdbx_seq_one_letter_code
_entity_poly.pdbx_strand_id
1 'polypeptide(L)'
;MLEKQPTGTVVFPPQGGDRYRVRTGDSWASVATEHGVDTWALIEFNFPVVKPELNFQTKCRMVNWLMRTHIGCRKSADGMNYRFDSSDSPGYIYIPLLDVQPVFTHRVRLRFCSLTSTNVPFATALRNAQRVYAQYGIRVDFQSGISLGLSEEEAQELAVVDGQCDWDITTGEFNRVQSLVGNWPSTEILVCYVGEFAESLLGCGGHAPNKPACIVAAAGSPWTTAHEVGHVLLTKSFSPVHETDTRNLMFRTTSGITQFPPMLTPAQVTQIKKSPCCVAL
;
A
#
# COMPACT_ATOMS: atom_id res chain seq x y z
N MET A 1 -32.15 25.26 1.01
CA MET A 1 -31.86 24.28 -0.05
C MET A 1 -30.66 23.44 0.40
N LEU A 2 -30.76 22.11 0.40
CA LEU A 2 -29.72 21.18 0.88
C LEU A 2 -28.58 20.96 -0.11
N GLU A 3 -28.80 21.31 -1.37
CA GLU A 3 -27.87 21.11 -2.46
C GLU A 3 -27.53 22.44 -3.11
N LYS A 4 -26.35 22.52 -3.71
CA LYS A 4 -25.96 23.59 -4.64
C LYS A 4 -25.07 22.98 -5.70
N GLN A 5 -25.51 23.01 -6.95
CA GLN A 5 -24.70 22.50 -8.06
C GLN A 5 -23.38 23.31 -8.17
N PRO A 6 -22.22 22.66 -8.30
CA PRO A 6 -20.96 23.35 -8.56
C PRO A 6 -21.00 24.03 -9.94
N THR A 7 -20.34 25.18 -10.06
CA THR A 7 -20.24 25.93 -11.33
C THR A 7 -19.08 25.47 -12.22
N GLY A 8 -18.10 24.75 -11.67
CA GLY A 8 -16.94 24.22 -12.40
C GLY A 8 -17.17 22.83 -13.01
N THR A 9 -16.22 22.39 -13.82
CA THR A 9 -16.22 21.04 -14.41
C THR A 9 -16.11 19.98 -13.33
N VAL A 10 -17.07 19.05 -13.32
CA VAL A 10 -17.05 17.89 -12.43
C VAL A 10 -16.27 16.75 -13.08
N VAL A 11 -15.21 16.31 -12.42
CA VAL A 11 -14.45 15.11 -12.82
C VAL A 11 -14.78 14.00 -11.82
N PHE A 12 -15.50 12.98 -12.30
CA PHE A 12 -15.81 11.78 -11.54
C PHE A 12 -15.96 10.58 -12.48
N PRO A 13 -15.30 9.43 -12.20
CA PRO A 13 -14.43 9.19 -11.06
C PRO A 13 -13.07 9.92 -11.15
N PRO A 14 -12.39 10.18 -10.02
CA PRO A 14 -11.03 10.71 -10.03
C PRO A 14 -10.02 9.67 -10.54
N GLN A 15 -8.86 10.14 -11.01
CA GLN A 15 -7.74 9.28 -11.38
C GLN A 15 -6.87 8.96 -10.16
N GLY A 16 -6.31 7.73 -10.08
CA GLY A 16 -5.27 7.39 -9.11
C GLY A 16 -5.74 6.96 -7.71
N GLY A 17 -7.00 6.55 -7.54
CA GLY A 17 -7.56 6.10 -6.24
C GLY A 17 -8.12 4.68 -6.28
N ASP A 18 -8.15 4.02 -5.11
CA ASP A 18 -8.76 2.69 -4.98
C ASP A 18 -10.26 2.81 -4.79
N ARG A 19 -10.99 2.00 -5.54
CA ARG A 19 -12.44 1.97 -5.48
C ARG A 19 -12.92 1.40 -4.15
N TYR A 20 -13.67 2.18 -3.38
CA TYR A 20 -14.28 1.80 -2.11
C TYR A 20 -15.80 1.79 -2.21
N ARG A 21 -16.41 0.66 -1.87
CA ARG A 21 -17.87 0.53 -1.80
C ARG A 21 -18.33 1.01 -0.44
N VAL A 22 -18.99 2.17 -0.41
CA VAL A 22 -19.54 2.73 0.83
C VAL A 22 -20.64 1.81 1.39
N ARG A 23 -20.68 1.71 2.71
CA ARG A 23 -21.57 0.84 3.49
C ARG A 23 -22.53 1.70 4.31
N THR A 24 -23.63 1.10 4.77
CA THR A 24 -24.51 1.77 5.73
C THR A 24 -23.73 2.07 7.01
N GLY A 25 -23.80 3.32 7.47
CA GLY A 25 -23.09 3.76 8.68
C GLY A 25 -21.74 4.39 8.39
N ASP A 26 -21.22 4.29 7.16
CA ASP A 26 -20.06 5.06 6.76
C ASP A 26 -20.38 6.56 6.78
N SER A 27 -19.36 7.34 7.12
CA SER A 27 -19.28 8.76 6.88
C SER A 27 -17.96 9.07 6.17
N TRP A 28 -17.85 10.24 5.57
CA TRP A 28 -16.55 10.69 5.03
C TRP A 28 -15.44 10.61 6.09
N ALA A 29 -15.75 11.00 7.34
CA ALA A 29 -14.79 10.96 8.44
C ALA A 29 -14.38 9.54 8.85
N SER A 30 -15.33 8.60 8.92
CA SER A 30 -14.99 7.21 9.29
C SER A 30 -14.15 6.53 8.22
N VAL A 31 -14.49 6.72 6.94
CA VAL A 31 -13.72 6.16 5.82
C VAL A 31 -12.34 6.81 5.73
N ALA A 32 -12.26 8.13 5.88
CA ALA A 32 -10.98 8.84 5.92
C ALA A 32 -10.08 8.35 7.05
N THR A 33 -10.65 8.15 8.25
CA THR A 33 -9.96 7.60 9.42
C THR A 33 -9.47 6.16 9.17
N GLU A 34 -10.33 5.28 8.65
CA GLU A 34 -9.99 3.89 8.30
C GLU A 34 -8.79 3.83 7.35
N HIS A 35 -8.71 4.79 6.43
CA HIS A 35 -7.66 4.83 5.42
C HIS A 35 -6.52 5.80 5.72
N GLY A 36 -6.50 6.43 6.90
CA GLY A 36 -5.47 7.38 7.34
C GLY A 36 -5.25 8.53 6.37
N VAL A 37 -6.34 9.15 5.93
CA VAL A 37 -6.33 10.39 5.14
C VAL A 37 -7.22 11.43 5.83
N ASP A 38 -6.99 12.71 5.54
CA ASP A 38 -7.88 13.77 6.00
C ASP A 38 -9.27 13.67 5.35
N THR A 39 -10.31 14.04 6.11
CA THR A 39 -11.69 13.96 5.65
C THR A 39 -11.95 14.85 4.43
N TRP A 40 -11.43 16.08 4.45
CA TRP A 40 -11.57 17.00 3.33
C TRP A 40 -10.66 16.60 2.18
N ALA A 41 -9.46 16.08 2.44
CA ALA A 41 -8.61 15.51 1.39
C ALA A 41 -9.31 14.36 0.64
N LEU A 42 -10.00 13.47 1.35
CA LEU A 42 -10.80 12.40 0.73
C LEU A 42 -11.96 12.96 -0.12
N ILE A 43 -12.70 13.93 0.41
CA ILE A 43 -13.82 14.58 -0.30
C ILE A 43 -13.31 15.30 -1.55
N GLU A 44 -12.26 16.11 -1.42
CA GLU A 44 -11.68 16.90 -2.52
C GLU A 44 -11.00 16.02 -3.56
N PHE A 45 -10.43 14.88 -3.16
CA PHE A 45 -9.92 13.90 -4.10
C PHE A 45 -11.04 13.32 -4.96
N ASN A 46 -12.17 12.95 -4.34
CA ASN A 46 -13.35 12.46 -5.07
C ASN A 46 -14.00 13.54 -5.92
N PHE A 47 -14.00 14.78 -5.44
CA PHE A 47 -14.67 15.91 -6.07
C PHE A 47 -13.77 17.16 -6.14
N PRO A 48 -12.78 17.20 -7.04
CA PRO A 48 -11.81 18.31 -7.10
C PRO A 48 -12.46 19.68 -7.29
N VAL A 49 -13.64 19.72 -7.91
CA VAL A 49 -14.45 20.93 -8.15
C VAL A 49 -14.85 21.67 -6.85
N VAL A 50 -14.84 21.00 -5.69
CA VAL A 50 -15.20 21.64 -4.40
C VAL A 50 -14.03 22.38 -3.77
N LYS A 51 -12.79 22.07 -4.17
CA LYS A 51 -11.57 22.62 -3.57
C LYS A 51 -11.48 24.15 -3.58
N PRO A 52 -11.84 24.88 -4.66
CA PRO A 52 -11.73 26.34 -4.68
C PRO A 52 -12.85 27.07 -3.90
N GLU A 53 -13.91 26.38 -3.46
CA GLU A 53 -15.00 27.01 -2.71
C GLU A 53 -14.58 27.28 -1.25
N LEU A 54 -14.61 28.55 -0.85
CA LEU A 54 -14.18 29.00 0.48
C LEU A 54 -15.32 29.04 1.50
N ASN A 55 -16.57 29.20 1.05
CA ASN A 55 -17.71 29.22 1.95
C ASN A 55 -18.10 27.80 2.36
N PHE A 56 -17.85 27.45 3.62
CA PHE A 56 -18.08 26.10 4.17
C PHE A 56 -19.49 25.55 3.88
N GLN A 57 -20.52 26.34 4.13
CA GLN A 57 -21.91 25.92 3.90
C GLN A 57 -22.20 25.67 2.42
N THR A 58 -21.63 26.48 1.53
CA THR A 58 -21.72 26.27 0.08
C THR A 58 -20.99 25.01 -0.33
N LYS A 59 -19.80 24.78 0.21
CA LYS A 59 -19.00 23.57 -0.02
C LYS A 59 -19.76 22.30 0.39
N CYS A 60 -20.35 22.26 1.59
CA CYS A 60 -21.17 21.12 2.02
C CYS A 60 -22.38 20.88 1.11
N ARG A 61 -23.07 21.94 0.67
CA ARG A 61 -24.19 21.82 -0.28
C ARG A 61 -23.74 21.32 -1.67
N MET A 62 -22.54 21.67 -2.12
CA MET A 62 -21.95 21.09 -3.33
C MET A 62 -21.68 19.60 -3.17
N VAL A 63 -21.10 19.20 -2.03
CA VAL A 63 -20.86 17.80 -1.70
C VAL A 63 -22.17 17.00 -1.72
N ASN A 64 -23.26 17.50 -1.14
CA ASN A 64 -24.57 16.83 -1.21
C ASN A 64 -25.05 16.62 -2.66
N TRP A 65 -24.95 17.66 -3.50
CA TRP A 65 -25.33 17.55 -4.91
C TRP A 65 -24.49 16.49 -5.64
N LEU A 66 -23.19 16.45 -5.37
CA LEU A 66 -22.25 15.50 -5.95
C LEU A 66 -22.48 14.07 -5.46
N MET A 67 -22.74 13.88 -4.17
CA MET A 67 -23.09 12.59 -3.58
C MET A 67 -24.35 12.02 -4.21
N ARG A 68 -25.41 12.83 -4.41
CA ARG A 68 -26.63 12.35 -5.08
C ARG A 68 -26.40 12.01 -6.55
N THR A 69 -25.65 12.84 -7.26
CA THR A 69 -25.50 12.74 -8.72
C THR A 69 -24.53 11.64 -9.14
N HIS A 70 -23.44 11.45 -8.39
CA HIS A 70 -22.34 10.56 -8.78
C HIS A 70 -22.21 9.31 -7.91
N ILE A 71 -22.66 9.36 -6.66
CA ILE A 71 -22.62 8.22 -5.73
C ILE A 71 -24.02 7.61 -5.58
N GLY A 72 -25.10 8.40 -5.67
CA GLY A 72 -26.48 7.96 -5.54
C GLY A 72 -27.10 8.18 -4.16
N CYS A 73 -26.42 8.85 -3.23
CA CYS A 73 -26.92 9.10 -1.87
C CYS A 73 -28.07 10.12 -1.88
N ARG A 74 -29.18 9.84 -1.18
CA ARG A 74 -30.38 10.70 -1.12
C ARG A 74 -30.85 10.96 0.30
N LYS A 75 -30.40 10.17 1.26
CA LYS A 75 -30.84 10.26 2.66
C LYS A 75 -29.95 11.20 3.47
N SER A 76 -30.59 11.91 4.40
CA SER A 76 -29.94 12.74 5.41
C SER A 76 -30.48 12.37 6.79
N ALA A 77 -29.62 12.36 7.80
CA ALA A 77 -30.01 12.11 9.19
C ALA A 77 -30.17 13.42 9.99
N ASP A 78 -29.35 14.42 9.67
CA ASP A 78 -29.29 15.74 10.33
C ASP A 78 -30.11 16.81 9.59
N GLY A 79 -30.68 16.46 8.44
CA GLY A 79 -31.35 17.41 7.56
C GLY A 79 -30.39 18.42 6.94
N MET A 80 -29.08 18.16 6.93
CA MET A 80 -28.04 19.08 6.45
C MET A 80 -27.08 18.42 5.47
N ASN A 81 -26.67 17.17 5.71
CA ASN A 81 -25.71 16.42 4.90
C ASN A 81 -26.29 15.07 4.47
N TYR A 82 -25.93 14.64 3.26
CA TYR A 82 -26.21 13.27 2.83
C TYR A 82 -25.30 12.27 3.52
N ARG A 83 -25.85 11.08 3.75
CA ARG A 83 -25.17 9.96 4.41
C ARG A 83 -25.02 8.79 3.46
N PHE A 84 -24.04 7.94 3.74
CA PHE A 84 -23.95 6.64 3.07
C PHE A 84 -24.95 5.67 3.68
N ASP A 85 -25.86 5.16 2.86
CA ASP A 85 -26.93 4.26 3.26
C ASP A 85 -27.15 3.24 2.14
N SER A 86 -26.98 1.96 2.44
CA SER A 86 -27.07 0.88 1.43
C SER A 86 -28.45 0.82 0.75
N SER A 87 -29.51 1.32 1.39
CA SER A 87 -30.84 1.35 0.79
C SER A 87 -30.98 2.36 -0.36
N ASP A 88 -30.06 3.32 -0.47
CA ASP A 88 -29.92 4.18 -1.65
C ASP A 88 -29.15 3.48 -2.79
N SER A 89 -28.67 2.25 -2.57
CA SER A 89 -27.78 1.49 -3.46
C SER A 89 -26.58 2.33 -3.96
N PRO A 90 -25.83 2.99 -3.06
CA PRO A 90 -24.77 3.90 -3.47
C PRO A 90 -23.68 3.16 -4.24
N GLY A 91 -23.07 3.87 -5.19
CA GLY A 91 -21.92 3.45 -5.96
C GLY A 91 -20.65 3.46 -5.13
N TYR A 92 -19.59 4.05 -5.68
CA TYR A 92 -18.26 4.01 -5.08
C TYR A 92 -17.73 5.40 -4.78
N ILE A 93 -16.84 5.47 -3.80
CA ILE A 93 -15.87 6.57 -3.67
C ILE A 93 -14.48 6.00 -3.93
N TYR A 94 -13.49 6.88 -4.03
CA TYR A 94 -12.13 6.53 -4.37
C TYR A 94 -11.20 7.01 -3.27
N ILE A 95 -10.40 6.09 -2.74
CA ILE A 95 -9.47 6.36 -1.65
C ILE A 95 -8.14 6.84 -2.26
N PRO A 96 -7.65 8.04 -1.94
CA PRO A 96 -6.36 8.51 -2.39
C PRO A 96 -5.21 7.75 -1.72
N LEU A 97 -4.04 7.73 -2.37
CA LEU A 97 -2.83 7.19 -1.74
C LEU A 97 -2.46 7.99 -0.48
N LEU A 98 -2.42 9.31 -0.62
CA LEU A 98 -2.04 10.30 0.41
C LEU A 98 -2.97 11.52 0.30
N ASP A 99 -3.00 12.35 1.34
CA ASP A 99 -3.77 13.61 1.36
C ASP A 99 -3.41 14.51 0.17
N VAL A 100 -2.11 14.60 -0.13
CA VAL A 100 -1.59 15.29 -1.30
C VAL A 100 -1.02 14.26 -2.25
N GLN A 101 -1.55 14.22 -3.47
CA GLN A 101 -1.06 13.29 -4.48
C GLN A 101 0.39 13.62 -4.86
N PRO A 102 1.30 12.64 -4.82
CA PRO A 102 2.71 12.88 -5.09
C PRO A 102 2.96 13.08 -6.59
N VAL A 103 4.03 13.82 -6.89
CA VAL A 103 4.65 13.78 -8.22
C VAL A 103 5.71 12.69 -8.19
N PHE A 104 5.53 11.67 -9.03
CA PHE A 104 6.47 10.57 -9.11
C PHE A 104 7.68 10.94 -9.97
N THR A 105 8.87 10.67 -9.46
CA THR A 105 10.17 10.88 -10.14
C THR A 105 10.92 9.57 -10.34
N HIS A 106 10.56 8.55 -9.57
CA HIS A 106 11.16 7.23 -9.59
C HIS A 106 10.08 6.15 -9.51
N ARG A 107 10.49 4.91 -9.75
CA ARG A 107 9.61 3.76 -9.81
C ARG A 107 10.33 2.49 -9.36
N VAL A 108 9.60 1.69 -8.59
CA VAL A 108 9.95 0.32 -8.22
C VAL A 108 8.88 -0.61 -8.78
N ARG A 109 9.29 -1.72 -9.40
CA ARG A 109 8.39 -2.76 -9.92
C ARG A 109 8.46 -3.98 -9.03
N LEU A 110 7.30 -4.38 -8.50
CA LEU A 110 7.17 -5.55 -7.64
C LEU A 110 6.47 -6.68 -8.39
N ARG A 111 7.05 -7.88 -8.29
CA ARG A 111 6.40 -9.14 -8.62
C ARG A 111 6.05 -9.86 -7.33
N PHE A 112 4.96 -10.59 -7.34
CA PHE A 112 4.52 -11.32 -6.16
C PHE A 112 4.47 -12.83 -6.44
N CYS A 113 4.88 -13.61 -5.46
CA CYS A 113 4.58 -15.03 -5.39
C CYS A 113 3.91 -15.35 -4.05
N SER A 114 3.02 -16.36 -4.03
CA SER A 114 2.41 -16.81 -2.77
C SER A 114 2.37 -18.32 -2.70
N LEU A 115 2.89 -18.88 -1.61
CA LEU A 115 2.73 -20.29 -1.23
C LEU A 115 1.49 -20.47 -0.34
N THR A 116 1.05 -19.39 0.30
CA THR A 116 -0.08 -19.38 1.24
C THR A 116 -0.82 -18.03 1.21
N SER A 117 -1.96 -17.98 1.89
CA SER A 117 -2.64 -16.72 2.21
C SER A 117 -2.01 -16.05 3.44
N THR A 118 -2.06 -14.73 3.47
CA THR A 118 -1.47 -13.90 4.53
C THR A 118 -2.55 -13.24 5.39
N ASN A 119 -2.22 -12.93 6.65
CA ASN A 119 -3.14 -12.23 7.57
C ASN A 119 -3.51 -10.83 7.05
N VAL A 120 -2.58 -10.16 6.39
CA VAL A 120 -2.82 -8.91 5.68
C VAL A 120 -3.15 -9.23 4.23
N PRO A 121 -4.33 -8.85 3.72
CA PRO A 121 -4.69 -9.10 2.31
C PRO A 121 -3.67 -8.47 1.35
N PHE A 122 -3.38 -9.16 0.24
CA PHE A 122 -2.44 -8.70 -0.78
C PHE A 122 -2.66 -7.23 -1.20
N ALA A 123 -3.91 -6.86 -1.49
CA ALA A 123 -4.24 -5.49 -1.89
C ALA A 123 -3.85 -4.47 -0.81
N THR A 124 -4.06 -4.79 0.46
CA THR A 124 -3.67 -3.95 1.60
C THR A 124 -2.15 -3.85 1.71
N ALA A 125 -1.43 -4.97 1.60
CA ALA A 125 0.04 -4.99 1.69
C ALA A 125 0.69 -4.18 0.55
N LEU A 126 0.25 -4.38 -0.69
CA LEU A 126 0.70 -3.60 -1.85
C LEU A 126 0.40 -2.11 -1.68
N ARG A 127 -0.83 -1.78 -1.26
CA ARG A 127 -1.26 -0.40 -1.04
C ARG A 127 -0.44 0.29 0.04
N ASN A 128 -0.11 -0.40 1.12
CA ASN A 128 0.75 0.12 2.19
C ASN A 128 2.17 0.38 1.70
N ALA A 129 2.75 -0.52 0.88
CA ALA A 129 4.03 -0.27 0.24
C ALA A 129 3.95 0.98 -0.66
N GLN A 130 2.92 1.07 -1.51
CA GLN A 130 2.70 2.25 -2.36
C GLN A 130 2.66 3.55 -1.54
N ARG A 131 1.94 3.57 -0.42
CA ARG A 131 1.84 4.74 0.47
C ARG A 131 3.17 5.18 1.04
N VAL A 132 3.96 4.23 1.54
CA VAL A 132 5.26 4.53 2.15
C VAL A 132 6.17 5.23 1.15
N TYR A 133 6.36 4.64 -0.03
CA TYR A 133 7.29 5.14 -1.05
C TYR A 133 6.74 6.36 -1.81
N ALA A 134 5.42 6.48 -1.93
CA ALA A 134 4.76 7.64 -2.55
C ALA A 134 5.12 8.97 -1.86
N GLN A 135 5.32 8.97 -0.53
CA GLN A 135 5.76 10.15 0.22
C GLN A 135 7.07 10.76 -0.32
N TYR A 136 7.88 9.96 -1.02
CA TYR A 136 9.20 10.32 -1.50
C TYR A 136 9.29 10.42 -3.04
N GLY A 137 8.13 10.45 -3.71
CA GLY A 137 8.02 10.51 -5.17
C GLY A 137 8.48 9.22 -5.86
N ILE A 138 8.39 8.08 -5.17
CA ILE A 138 8.70 6.76 -5.72
C ILE A 138 7.39 6.00 -5.93
N ARG A 139 7.09 5.66 -7.19
CA ARG A 139 5.90 4.88 -7.55
C ARG A 139 6.18 3.40 -7.36
N VAL A 140 5.28 2.68 -6.70
CA VAL A 140 5.37 1.21 -6.60
C VAL A 140 4.34 0.58 -7.53
N ASP A 141 4.81 -0.11 -8.55
CA ASP A 141 4.00 -0.76 -9.58
C ASP A 141 3.88 -2.25 -9.29
N PHE A 142 2.65 -2.78 -9.35
CA PHE A 142 2.42 -4.22 -9.45
C PHE A 142 2.70 -4.68 -10.87
N GLN A 143 3.73 -5.52 -11.04
CA GLN A 143 4.15 -6.02 -12.35
C GLN A 143 3.47 -7.35 -12.69
N SER A 144 3.45 -8.31 -11.77
CA SER A 144 2.80 -9.61 -11.92
C SER A 144 2.64 -10.31 -10.58
N GLY A 145 1.74 -11.30 -10.49
CA GLY A 145 1.57 -12.13 -9.32
C GLY A 145 1.26 -13.57 -9.71
N ILE A 146 1.82 -14.54 -8.97
CA ILE A 146 1.49 -15.96 -9.12
C ILE A 146 1.23 -16.60 -7.76
N SER A 147 0.26 -17.51 -7.70
CA SER A 147 0.13 -18.44 -6.58
C SER A 147 0.82 -19.74 -6.97
N LEU A 148 1.87 -20.10 -6.23
CA LEU A 148 2.64 -21.31 -6.47
C LEU A 148 1.82 -22.48 -5.93
N GLY A 149 1.11 -23.19 -6.82
CA GLY A 149 0.39 -24.41 -6.49
C GLY A 149 1.37 -25.55 -6.24
N LEU A 150 1.96 -25.56 -5.05
CA LEU A 150 2.99 -26.52 -4.65
C LEU A 150 2.47 -27.96 -4.73
N SER A 151 3.36 -28.88 -5.10
CA SER A 151 3.16 -30.32 -4.83
C SER A 151 3.10 -30.59 -3.32
N GLU A 152 2.59 -31.76 -2.94
CA GLU A 152 2.51 -32.14 -1.52
C GLU A 152 3.91 -32.19 -0.89
N GLU A 153 4.89 -32.69 -1.62
CA GLU A 153 6.29 -32.75 -1.20
C GLU A 153 6.90 -31.34 -1.02
N GLU A 154 6.66 -30.42 -1.97
CA GLU A 154 7.14 -29.03 -1.86
C GLU A 154 6.45 -28.27 -0.74
N ALA A 155 5.17 -28.54 -0.49
CA ALA A 155 4.43 -27.95 0.62
C ALA A 155 4.95 -28.44 1.97
N GLN A 156 5.38 -29.70 2.07
CA GLN A 156 6.02 -30.24 3.27
C GLN A 156 7.44 -29.67 3.46
N GLU A 157 8.22 -29.57 2.37
CA GLU A 157 9.56 -28.96 2.39
C GLU A 157 9.50 -27.50 2.85
N LEU A 158 8.53 -26.73 2.36
CA LEU A 158 8.43 -25.28 2.60
C LEU A 158 7.36 -24.92 3.64
N ALA A 159 6.94 -25.89 4.45
CA ALA A 159 5.95 -25.68 5.51
C ALA A 159 6.44 -24.66 6.54
N VAL A 160 7.73 -24.72 6.87
CA VAL A 160 8.44 -23.78 7.73
C VAL A 160 9.73 -23.41 7.02
N VAL A 161 9.97 -22.12 6.82
CA VAL A 161 11.22 -21.62 6.25
C VAL A 161 12.21 -21.32 7.39
N ASP A 162 13.22 -22.14 7.60
CA ASP A 162 14.14 -22.12 8.75
C ASP A 162 15.59 -21.72 8.41
N GLY A 163 15.87 -21.43 7.14
CA GLY A 163 17.19 -20.97 6.70
C GLY A 163 17.67 -19.69 7.38
N GLN A 164 18.99 -19.43 7.33
CA GLN A 164 19.53 -18.16 7.82
C GLN A 164 19.20 -17.02 6.85
N CYS A 165 18.62 -15.93 7.37
CA CYS A 165 18.40 -14.70 6.62
C CYS A 165 19.71 -13.90 6.52
N ASP A 166 20.55 -14.26 5.56
CA ASP A 166 21.72 -13.49 5.15
C ASP A 166 21.40 -12.57 3.97
N TRP A 167 22.22 -11.52 3.77
CA TRP A 167 22.06 -10.62 2.62
C TRP A 167 22.22 -11.34 1.27
N ASP A 168 23.19 -12.25 1.17
CA ASP A 168 23.47 -13.03 -0.04
C ASP A 168 22.99 -14.47 0.17
N ILE A 169 21.85 -14.83 -0.44
CA ILE A 169 21.25 -16.16 -0.30
C ILE A 169 21.50 -16.96 -1.57
N THR A 170 22.30 -18.03 -1.50
CA THR A 170 22.61 -18.89 -2.66
C THR A 170 22.18 -20.35 -2.50
N THR A 171 21.77 -20.75 -1.30
CA THR A 171 21.34 -22.10 -0.95
C THR A 171 20.19 -22.06 0.07
N GLY A 172 19.67 -23.23 0.46
CA GLY A 172 18.60 -23.35 1.44
C GLY A 172 17.22 -22.95 0.91
N GLU A 173 16.25 -22.92 1.82
CA GLU A 173 14.83 -22.76 1.50
C GLU A 173 14.50 -21.39 0.93
N PHE A 174 15.16 -20.32 1.39
CA PHE A 174 15.01 -18.98 0.80
C PHE A 174 15.38 -18.98 -0.69
N ASN A 175 16.51 -19.62 -1.05
CA ASN A 175 16.90 -19.79 -2.45
C ASN A 175 15.92 -20.72 -3.21
N ARG A 176 15.40 -21.76 -2.55
CA ARG A 176 14.42 -22.69 -3.14
C ARG A 176 13.13 -21.96 -3.51
N VAL A 177 12.55 -21.19 -2.60
CA VAL A 177 11.34 -20.36 -2.85
C VAL A 177 11.56 -19.42 -4.03
N GLN A 178 12.70 -18.70 -4.04
CA GLN A 178 13.05 -17.79 -5.14
C GLN A 178 13.21 -18.53 -6.48
N SER A 179 13.74 -19.75 -6.46
CA SER A 179 13.95 -20.57 -7.65
C SER A 179 12.66 -21.13 -8.25
N LEU A 180 11.60 -21.35 -7.46
CA LEU A 180 10.30 -21.82 -7.94
C LEU A 180 9.61 -20.83 -8.90
N VAL A 181 9.89 -19.53 -8.73
CA VAL A 181 9.34 -18.47 -9.60
C VAL A 181 10.12 -18.35 -10.92
N GLY A 182 11.38 -18.78 -10.94
CA GLY A 182 12.26 -18.72 -12.10
C GLY A 182 13.16 -17.48 -12.13
N ASN A 183 13.12 -16.74 -13.24
CA ASN A 183 13.98 -15.57 -13.47
C ASN A 183 13.13 -14.30 -13.67
N TRP A 184 13.63 -13.18 -13.16
CA TRP A 184 13.09 -11.85 -13.39
C TRP A 184 14.24 -10.85 -13.60
N PRO A 185 13.97 -9.67 -14.19
CA PRO A 185 14.99 -8.64 -14.38
C PRO A 185 15.58 -8.17 -13.05
N SER A 186 16.87 -7.87 -13.02
CA SER A 186 17.57 -7.31 -11.85
C SER A 186 17.15 -5.88 -11.47
N THR A 187 16.20 -5.30 -12.21
CA THR A 187 15.57 -4.00 -11.94
C THR A 187 14.17 -4.12 -11.34
N GLU A 188 13.75 -5.35 -11.04
CA GLU A 188 12.47 -5.68 -10.42
C GLU A 188 12.71 -6.50 -9.15
N ILE A 189 11.78 -6.43 -8.20
CA ILE A 189 11.87 -7.13 -6.92
C ILE A 189 10.79 -8.21 -6.85
N LEU A 190 11.19 -9.44 -6.55
CA LEU A 190 10.26 -10.51 -6.21
C LEU A 190 9.91 -10.45 -4.72
N VAL A 191 8.63 -10.37 -4.38
CA VAL A 191 8.12 -10.48 -3.00
C VAL A 191 7.37 -11.81 -2.88
N CYS A 192 7.82 -12.70 -2.02
CA CYS A 192 7.21 -14.02 -1.85
C CYS A 192 6.56 -14.17 -0.47
N TYR A 193 5.29 -14.58 -0.46
CA TYR A 193 4.55 -14.89 0.76
C TYR A 193 4.64 -16.38 1.11
N VAL A 194 5.08 -16.66 2.34
CA VAL A 194 5.26 -18.02 2.89
C VAL A 194 4.45 -18.22 4.17
N GLY A 195 4.28 -19.46 4.60
CA GLY A 195 3.55 -19.83 5.83
C GLY A 195 4.21 -19.25 7.06
N GLU A 196 5.24 -19.94 7.53
CA GLU A 196 5.93 -19.63 8.78
C GLU A 196 7.44 -19.60 8.54
N PHE A 197 8.14 -18.80 9.35
CA PHE A 197 9.59 -18.96 9.55
C PHE A 197 9.81 -19.74 10.85
N ALA A 198 10.87 -20.54 10.96
CA ALA A 198 11.16 -21.26 12.21
C ALA A 198 11.57 -20.33 13.36
N GLU A 199 12.12 -19.16 13.03
CA GLU A 199 12.46 -18.11 14.00
C GLU A 199 11.33 -17.07 14.11
N SER A 200 11.41 -16.17 15.09
CA SER A 200 10.50 -15.01 15.25
C SER A 200 10.66 -13.94 14.15
N LEU A 201 11.23 -14.32 13.01
CA LEU A 201 11.38 -13.50 11.82
C LEU A 201 10.02 -13.37 11.12
N LEU A 202 9.71 -12.17 10.62
CA LEU A 202 8.48 -11.92 9.85
C LEU A 202 8.75 -11.65 8.36
N GLY A 203 10.02 -11.50 7.99
CA GLY A 203 10.45 -11.31 6.62
C GLY A 203 11.97 -11.31 6.48
N CYS A 204 12.43 -11.47 5.25
CA CYS A 204 13.85 -11.44 4.90
C CYS A 204 14.05 -10.76 3.55
N GLY A 205 14.89 -9.72 3.52
CA GLY A 205 15.33 -9.03 2.30
C GLY A 205 16.54 -9.66 1.61
N GLY A 206 17.01 -10.81 2.08
CA GLY A 206 18.12 -11.55 1.51
C GLY A 206 17.77 -12.23 0.18
N HIS A 207 18.70 -12.23 -0.77
CA HIS A 207 18.42 -12.78 -2.09
C HIS A 207 19.68 -13.23 -2.84
N ALA A 208 19.48 -14.02 -3.90
CA ALA A 208 20.57 -14.45 -4.75
C ALA A 208 21.19 -13.26 -5.53
N PRO A 209 22.50 -13.32 -5.88
CA PRO A 209 23.14 -12.30 -6.68
C PRO A 209 22.36 -12.02 -7.98
N ASN A 210 22.13 -10.74 -8.27
CA ASN A 210 21.37 -10.26 -9.43
C ASN A 210 19.90 -10.73 -9.49
N LYS A 211 19.34 -11.27 -8.40
CA LYS A 211 17.94 -11.66 -8.28
C LYS A 211 17.29 -10.96 -7.09
N PRO A 212 17.01 -9.64 -7.17
CA PRO A 212 16.45 -8.90 -6.05
C PRO A 212 15.13 -9.52 -5.60
N ALA A 213 15.08 -9.93 -4.34
CA ALA A 213 13.92 -10.60 -3.77
C ALA A 213 13.82 -10.36 -2.27
N CYS A 214 12.61 -10.55 -1.75
CA CYS A 214 12.37 -10.70 -0.34
C CYS A 214 11.25 -11.70 -0.08
N ILE A 215 11.24 -12.25 1.14
CA ILE A 215 10.23 -13.19 1.61
C ILE A 215 9.52 -12.57 2.80
N VAL A 216 8.20 -12.75 2.88
CA VAL A 216 7.33 -12.21 3.94
C VAL A 216 6.47 -13.35 4.48
N ALA A 217 6.45 -13.53 5.80
CA ALA A 217 5.61 -14.55 6.44
C ALA A 217 4.12 -14.16 6.42
N ALA A 218 3.24 -15.15 6.50
CA ALA A 218 1.80 -14.95 6.58
C ALA A 218 1.38 -14.13 7.81
N ALA A 219 2.14 -14.23 8.89
CA ALA A 219 1.97 -13.47 10.12
C ALA A 219 2.52 -12.03 10.07
N GLY A 220 3.04 -11.59 8.92
CA GLY A 220 3.56 -10.23 8.73
C GLY A 220 2.54 -9.14 9.10
N SER A 221 3.05 -8.02 9.62
CA SER A 221 2.26 -6.83 9.89
C SER A 221 1.85 -6.11 8.58
N PRO A 222 0.93 -5.12 8.66
CA PRO A 222 0.56 -4.30 7.50
C PRO A 222 1.74 -3.60 6.79
N TRP A 223 2.90 -3.49 7.45
CA TRP A 223 4.09 -2.82 6.94
C TRP A 223 5.21 -3.77 6.51
N THR A 224 5.10 -5.07 6.79
CA THR A 224 6.21 -6.01 6.56
C THR A 224 6.61 -6.08 5.09
N THR A 225 5.67 -6.13 4.14
CA THR A 225 6.00 -6.09 2.71
C THR A 225 6.82 -4.84 2.34
N ALA A 226 6.45 -3.68 2.85
CA ALA A 226 7.18 -2.44 2.59
C ALA A 226 8.57 -2.45 3.25
N HIS A 227 8.68 -2.98 4.47
CA HIS A 227 9.96 -3.12 5.19
C HIS A 227 10.95 -4.00 4.43
N GLU A 228 10.50 -5.17 3.97
CA GLU A 228 11.37 -6.10 3.25
C GLU A 228 11.78 -5.58 1.87
N VAL A 229 10.87 -4.90 1.16
CA VAL A 229 11.24 -4.15 -0.06
C VAL A 229 12.27 -3.06 0.28
N GLY A 230 12.18 -2.45 1.46
CA GLY A 230 13.16 -1.51 1.99
C GLY A 230 14.56 -2.11 2.13
N HIS A 231 14.67 -3.33 2.66
CA HIS A 231 15.95 -4.05 2.73
C HIS A 231 16.59 -4.21 1.34
N VAL A 232 15.82 -4.70 0.36
CA VAL A 232 16.31 -4.89 -1.02
C VAL A 232 16.79 -3.57 -1.63
N LEU A 233 16.03 -2.49 -1.43
CA LEU A 233 16.35 -1.17 -1.98
C LEU A 233 17.53 -0.49 -1.27
N LEU A 234 17.69 -0.68 0.04
CA LEU A 234 18.81 -0.13 0.81
C LEU A 234 20.12 -0.86 0.48
N THR A 235 20.03 -2.15 0.14
CA THR A 235 21.15 -3.07 -0.11
C THR A 235 22.00 -3.29 1.15
N LYS A 236 22.85 -4.33 1.13
CA LYS A 236 23.80 -4.61 2.21
C LYS A 236 24.83 -3.49 2.48
N SER A 237 24.97 -2.54 1.58
CA SER A 237 25.92 -1.43 1.72
C SER A 237 25.44 -0.31 2.66
N PHE A 238 24.15 -0.30 3.02
CA PHE A 238 23.58 0.72 3.88
C PHE A 238 23.58 0.27 5.35
N SER A 239 24.15 1.10 6.22
CA SER A 239 24.25 0.82 7.66
C SER A 239 24.07 2.09 8.49
N PRO A 240 23.33 2.03 9.61
CA PRO A 240 22.51 0.89 10.04
C PRO A 240 21.29 0.70 9.13
N VAL A 241 20.95 -0.55 8.82
CA VAL A 241 19.75 -0.84 8.01
C VAL A 241 18.46 -0.68 8.81
N HIS A 242 18.49 -1.05 10.09
CA HIS A 242 17.37 -0.90 11.00
C HIS A 242 17.49 0.36 11.85
N GLU A 243 16.36 1.01 12.04
CA GLU A 243 16.20 2.22 12.87
C GLU A 243 15.60 1.86 14.24
N THR A 244 15.82 2.75 15.22
CA THR A 244 15.24 2.61 16.57
C THR A 244 13.94 3.41 16.75
N ASP A 245 13.66 4.39 15.88
CA ASP A 245 12.41 5.14 15.90
C ASP A 245 11.25 4.28 15.37
N THR A 246 10.26 4.03 16.23
CA THR A 246 9.03 3.27 15.89
C THR A 246 8.21 3.89 14.75
N ARG A 247 8.49 5.12 14.35
CA ARG A 247 7.83 5.77 13.20
C ARG A 247 8.49 5.43 11.87
N ASN A 248 9.70 4.87 11.89
CA ASN A 248 10.46 4.57 10.68
C ASN A 248 10.02 3.22 10.08
N LEU A 249 9.96 3.14 8.75
CA LEU A 249 9.67 1.90 8.03
C LEU A 249 10.64 0.78 8.42
N MET A 250 11.93 1.10 8.53
CA MET A 250 12.98 0.16 8.88
C MET A 250 13.14 -0.05 10.39
N PHE A 251 12.11 0.26 11.19
CA PHE A 251 12.10 -0.13 12.60
C PHE A 251 12.19 -1.66 12.72
N ARG A 252 13.06 -2.15 13.61
CA ARG A 252 13.43 -3.58 13.75
C ARG A 252 12.23 -4.54 13.84
N THR A 253 11.08 -4.08 14.34
CA THR A 253 9.89 -4.93 14.51
C THR A 253 8.70 -4.28 13.85
N THR A 254 8.30 -4.80 12.69
CA THR A 254 7.26 -4.19 11.85
C THR A 254 5.87 -4.11 12.49
N SER A 255 5.58 -4.92 13.50
CA SER A 255 4.35 -4.81 14.32
C SER A 255 4.40 -3.68 15.35
N GLY A 256 5.59 -3.20 15.71
CA GLY A 256 5.79 -2.06 16.60
C GLY A 256 5.83 -0.71 15.90
N ILE A 257 5.59 -0.66 14.59
CA ILE A 257 5.57 0.60 13.84
C ILE A 257 4.30 1.39 14.19
N THR A 258 4.47 2.65 14.63
CA THR A 258 3.40 3.48 15.19
C THR A 258 2.86 4.53 14.23
N GLN A 259 3.60 4.88 13.18
CA GLN A 259 3.20 5.92 12.24
C GLN A 259 2.44 5.34 11.03
N PHE A 260 1.43 6.07 10.56
CA PHE A 260 0.66 5.75 9.36
C PHE A 260 0.67 6.93 8.37
N PRO A 261 1.20 6.75 7.14
CA PRO A 261 2.17 5.73 6.76
C PRO A 261 3.53 5.95 7.48
N PRO A 262 4.34 4.89 7.67
CA PRO A 262 5.69 5.00 8.20
C PRO A 262 6.58 5.91 7.36
N MET A 263 7.57 6.52 7.99
CA MET A 263 8.53 7.40 7.33
C MET A 263 9.89 6.73 7.06
N LEU A 264 10.65 7.30 6.15
CA LEU A 264 12.05 7.02 5.87
C LEU A 264 12.89 8.27 6.16
N THR A 265 14.14 8.07 6.60
CA THR A 265 15.10 9.15 6.79
C THR A 265 15.62 9.66 5.44
N PRO A 266 16.15 10.89 5.37
CA PRO A 266 16.78 11.40 4.15
C PRO A 266 17.90 10.51 3.60
N ALA A 267 18.68 9.87 4.48
CA ALA A 267 19.74 8.93 4.10
C ALA A 267 19.17 7.67 3.44
N GLN A 268 18.12 7.08 4.04
CA GLN A 268 17.42 5.93 3.47
C GLN A 268 16.84 6.26 2.08
N VAL A 269 16.14 7.40 1.95
CA VAL A 269 15.55 7.83 0.66
C VAL A 269 16.63 8.02 -0.40
N THR A 270 17.75 8.65 -0.04
CA THR A 270 18.88 8.85 -0.95
C THR A 270 19.46 7.52 -1.42
N GLN A 271 19.61 6.56 -0.52
CA GLN A 271 20.12 5.24 -0.85
C GLN A 271 19.13 4.44 -1.71
N ILE A 272 17.85 4.43 -1.34
CA ILE A 272 16.79 3.75 -2.08
C ILE A 272 16.75 4.22 -3.53
N LYS A 273 16.86 5.53 -3.78
CA LYS A 273 16.89 6.09 -5.15
C LYS A 273 18.15 5.74 -5.94
N LYS A 274 19.24 5.31 -5.28
CA LYS A 274 20.44 4.79 -5.95
C LYS A 274 20.33 3.29 -6.28
N SER A 275 19.33 2.59 -5.74
CA SER A 275 19.14 1.17 -6.01
C SER A 275 18.89 0.93 -7.50
N PRO A 276 19.50 -0.11 -8.10
CA PRO A 276 19.17 -0.53 -9.46
C PRO A 276 17.68 -0.89 -9.66
N CYS A 277 16.97 -1.22 -8.58
CA CYS A 277 15.53 -1.53 -8.59
C CYS A 277 14.63 -0.27 -8.50
N CYS A 278 15.20 0.91 -8.25
CA CYS A 278 14.49 2.19 -8.18
C CYS A 278 14.85 3.06 -9.37
N VAL A 279 14.09 2.93 -10.45
CA VAL A 279 14.41 3.52 -11.75
C VAL A 279 13.77 4.90 -11.88
N ALA A 280 14.49 5.88 -12.41
CA ALA A 280 13.94 7.21 -12.72
C ALA A 280 12.81 7.12 -13.77
N LEU A 281 11.81 8.01 -13.66
CA LEU A 281 10.68 8.13 -14.59
C LEU A 281 10.93 9.16 -15.69
#